data_AF-A0A520BSD1-F1
#
_entry.id   AF-A0A520BSD1-F1
#
_cell.length_a   1.000
_cell.length_b   1.000
_cell.length_c   1.000
_cell.angle_alpha   90.00
_cell.angle_beta   90.00
_cell.angle_gamma   90.00
#
_symmetry.space_group_name_H-M   'P 1'
#
loop_
_entity.id
_entity.type
_entity.pdbx_description
1 polymer ?
#
loop_
_entity_poly.entity_id
_entity_poly.type
_entity_poly.pdbx_seq_one_letter_code
_entity_poly.pdbx_strand_id
1 'polypeptide(L)'
;MGTCTMSITSAMTLGYDARWCSGPPVSSTNNCQQTAASPLYDSEARRPQDELQLRPAMLLGTTTLPAAQALINRGVAADATLPGGDGWLVRTTDSARSVRWTDFEPLPAAWGSAFRLNYVDNSAGPASADALSGKADVLFYLTGLANVANLSTLQFRPGALADALTSTGGALPNGGGPQMPITAWLDAGATASYGTVSEPCNFPEKFSRASVLIDHYWRGATAIEAYWKAVQWPGQGLFIGEPLAQPFRDTPSFAIVAGEYRISTRALRPGSRYMLQYRLGGGTTWTTLAAFTGVRGQVLDDRSPLPPAEAVQIRWQGPCADDAGNSCTLAQSS
;
A
#
# COMPACT_ATOMS: atom_id res chain seq x y z
N MET A 1 8.50 -6.27 31.03
CA MET A 1 7.89 -5.86 29.75
C MET A 1 6.38 -5.99 29.90
N GLY A 2 5.61 -5.03 29.38
CA GLY A 2 4.14 -5.04 29.50
C GLY A 2 3.49 -6.24 28.82
N THR A 3 2.20 -6.46 29.09
CA THR A 3 1.42 -7.59 28.56
C THR A 3 1.03 -7.45 27.08
N CYS A 4 1.43 -6.36 26.42
CA CYS A 4 1.09 -6.06 25.04
C CYS A 4 2.36 -5.67 24.26
N THR A 5 2.58 -6.33 23.11
CA THR A 5 3.63 -5.97 22.15
C THR A 5 3.03 -5.25 20.94
N MET A 6 3.43 -3.99 20.76
CA MET A 6 3.14 -3.18 19.58
C MET A 6 4.43 -2.58 19.02
N SER A 7 4.50 -2.37 17.71
CA SER A 7 5.58 -1.57 17.13
C SER A 7 5.41 -0.09 17.50
N ILE A 8 6.50 0.67 17.45
CA ILE A 8 6.44 2.11 17.73
C ILE A 8 5.60 2.88 16.70
N THR A 9 5.68 2.52 15.41
CA THR A 9 4.86 3.15 14.36
C THR A 9 3.38 2.86 14.57
N SER A 10 3.05 1.66 15.04
CA SER A 10 1.65 1.31 15.29
C SER A 10 1.11 1.94 16.56
N ALA A 11 1.91 2.03 17.62
CA ALA A 11 1.54 2.76 18.83
C ALA A 11 1.33 4.26 18.56
N MET A 12 2.15 4.87 17.70
CA MET A 12 2.00 6.27 17.31
C MET A 12 0.75 6.53 16.45
N THR A 13 0.44 5.64 15.50
CA THR A 13 -0.72 5.82 14.61
C THR A 13 -2.04 5.49 15.30
N LEU A 14 -2.11 4.35 16.01
CA LEU A 14 -3.37 3.75 16.50
C LEU A 14 -3.62 4.00 18.00
N GLY A 15 -2.64 4.59 18.70
CA GLY A 15 -2.58 4.59 20.15
C GLY A 15 -2.15 3.23 20.72
N TYR A 16 -1.55 3.25 21.90
CA TYR A 16 -1.23 2.02 22.63
C TYR A 16 -2.52 1.43 23.23
N ASP A 17 -2.96 0.29 22.72
CA ASP A 17 -4.21 -0.36 23.11
C ASP A 17 -4.12 -1.88 22.90
N ALA A 18 -4.54 -2.66 23.90
CA ALA A 18 -4.48 -4.11 23.93
C ALA A 18 -5.12 -4.79 22.71
N ARG A 19 -6.14 -4.18 22.08
CA ARG A 19 -6.79 -4.73 20.88
C ARG A 19 -5.86 -4.87 19.67
N TRP A 20 -4.80 -4.07 19.63
CA TRP A 20 -3.78 -4.11 18.57
C TRP A 20 -2.63 -5.06 18.91
N CYS A 21 -2.61 -5.66 20.10
CA CYS A 21 -1.47 -6.41 20.58
C CYS A 21 -1.70 -7.91 20.48
N SER A 22 -0.62 -8.65 20.21
CA SER A 22 -0.54 -10.03 20.68
C SER A 22 -0.35 -10.01 22.21
N GLY A 23 -1.09 -10.84 22.96
CA GLY A 23 -0.92 -10.99 24.42
C GLY A 23 0.51 -11.43 24.82
N PRO A 24 0.85 -11.47 26.12
CA PRO A 24 2.21 -11.81 26.53
C PRO A 24 2.59 -13.23 26.08
N PRO A 25 3.88 -13.51 25.82
CA PRO A 25 4.35 -14.88 25.64
C PRO A 25 4.17 -15.62 26.98
N VAL A 26 3.08 -16.37 27.12
CA VAL A 26 2.93 -17.32 28.22
C VAL A 26 3.84 -18.51 27.88
N SER A 27 4.66 -18.92 28.85
CA SER A 27 5.71 -19.92 28.68
C SER A 27 5.34 -21.08 27.75
N SER A 28 6.17 -21.30 26.72
CA SER A 28 6.27 -22.51 25.90
C SER A 28 5.17 -22.88 24.89
N THR A 29 4.11 -22.08 24.67
CA THR A 29 3.16 -22.34 23.57
C THR A 29 2.67 -21.05 22.87
N ASN A 30 2.76 -21.07 21.54
CA ASN A 30 2.36 -20.04 20.58
C ASN A 30 1.16 -19.17 21.00
N ASN A 31 1.40 -17.89 21.29
CA ASN A 31 0.36 -16.86 21.42
C ASN A 31 -0.09 -16.33 20.05
N CYS A 32 -0.39 -17.23 19.11
CA CYS A 32 -0.99 -16.85 17.83
C CYS A 32 -2.38 -16.28 18.07
N GLN A 33 -2.48 -14.96 18.03
CA GLN A 33 -3.71 -14.22 18.27
C GLN A 33 -4.00 -13.29 17.10
N GLN A 34 -5.28 -13.23 16.74
CA GLN A 34 -5.81 -12.18 15.89
C GLN A 34 -5.77 -10.85 16.65
N THR A 35 -5.53 -9.76 15.93
CA THR A 35 -5.61 -8.41 16.46
C THR A 35 -6.68 -7.64 15.70
N ALA A 36 -7.09 -6.48 16.22
CA ALA A 36 -8.06 -5.64 15.53
C ALA A 36 -7.58 -5.24 14.12
N ALA A 37 -8.54 -5.08 13.20
CA ALA A 37 -8.31 -4.54 11.87
C ALA A 37 -8.13 -3.03 11.91
N SER A 38 -7.11 -2.51 11.22
CA SER A 38 -6.88 -1.08 11.11
C SER A 38 -7.98 -0.42 10.27
N PRO A 39 -8.56 0.72 10.71
CA PRO A 39 -9.44 1.53 9.87
C PRO A 39 -8.76 2.06 8.60
N LEU A 40 -7.42 2.06 8.56
CA LEU A 40 -6.67 2.45 7.37
C LEU A 40 -6.68 1.36 6.30
N TYR A 41 -6.83 0.08 6.68
CA TYR A 41 -6.71 -1.04 5.74
C TYR A 41 -7.70 -0.92 4.59
N ASP A 42 -7.16 -0.88 3.37
CA ASP A 42 -7.90 -0.72 2.11
C ASP A 42 -8.97 0.39 2.11
N SER A 43 -8.78 1.42 2.95
CA SER A 43 -9.67 2.59 3.05
C SER A 43 -9.50 3.54 1.86
N GLU A 44 -10.52 4.34 1.55
CA GLU A 44 -10.43 5.42 0.55
C GLU A 44 -10.07 6.78 1.15
N ALA A 45 -9.84 6.83 2.47
CA ALA A 45 -9.41 8.03 3.18
C ALA A 45 -8.11 8.60 2.58
N ARG A 46 -8.12 9.89 2.23
CA ARG A 46 -6.96 10.67 1.73
C ARG A 46 -6.48 11.70 2.73
N ARG A 47 -7.26 11.96 3.77
CA ARG A 47 -6.91 12.81 4.91
C ARG A 47 -7.20 12.02 6.18
N PRO A 48 -6.39 11.01 6.52
CA PRO A 48 -6.65 10.12 7.64
C PRO A 48 -6.92 10.83 8.97
N GLN A 49 -6.33 12.00 9.19
CA GLN A 49 -6.61 12.79 10.40
C GLN A 49 -8.04 13.32 10.44
N ASP A 50 -8.55 13.84 9.32
CA ASP A 50 -9.87 14.46 9.26
C ASP A 50 -10.97 13.38 9.15
N GLU A 51 -10.71 12.35 8.36
CA GLU A 51 -11.68 11.32 7.98
C GLU A 51 -11.73 10.15 8.97
N LEU A 52 -10.58 9.78 9.56
CA LEU A 52 -10.45 8.60 10.42
C LEU A 52 -9.87 8.91 11.81
N GLN A 53 -9.49 10.16 12.08
CA GLN A 53 -8.81 10.57 13.32
C GLN A 53 -7.49 9.83 13.58
N LEU A 54 -6.77 9.44 12.51
CA LEU A 54 -5.50 8.72 12.56
C LEU A 54 -4.38 9.51 11.89
N ARG A 55 -3.15 9.38 12.41
CA ARG A 55 -1.92 9.92 11.78
C ARG A 55 -0.95 8.80 11.49
N PRO A 56 -0.87 8.31 10.23
CA PRO A 56 0.09 7.29 9.85
C PRO A 56 1.52 7.70 10.22
N ALA A 57 2.24 6.83 10.90
CA ALA A 57 3.64 6.99 11.26
C ALA A 57 4.54 5.97 10.52
N MET A 58 5.74 6.41 10.15
CA MET A 58 6.77 5.60 9.51
C MET A 58 8.14 6.08 10.00
N LEU A 59 9.06 5.16 10.27
CA LEU A 59 10.44 5.51 10.63
C LEU A 59 11.29 5.62 9.36
N LEU A 60 12.26 6.54 9.31
CA LEU A 60 13.23 6.53 8.22
C LEU A 60 14.05 5.23 8.18
N GLY A 61 14.27 4.57 9.33
CA GLY A 61 14.89 3.24 9.39
C GLY A 61 16.37 3.23 9.00
N THR A 62 17.10 4.32 9.23
CA THR A 62 18.55 4.42 8.95
C THR A 62 19.32 4.75 10.23
N THR A 63 20.59 4.33 10.30
CA THR A 63 21.44 4.47 11.50
C THR A 63 22.41 5.66 11.43
N THR A 64 22.52 6.32 10.28
CA THR A 64 23.42 7.47 10.07
C THR A 64 22.74 8.57 9.29
N LEU A 65 23.14 9.83 9.53
CA LEU A 65 22.63 10.99 8.79
C LEU A 65 22.86 10.88 7.26
N PRO A 66 24.05 10.47 6.76
CA PRO A 66 24.24 10.29 5.32
C PRO A 66 23.28 9.26 4.70
N ALA A 67 23.04 8.14 5.40
CA ALA A 67 22.08 7.13 4.94
C ALA A 67 20.65 7.68 4.94
N ALA A 68 20.26 8.44 5.96
CA ALA A 68 18.96 9.12 6.01
C ALA A 68 18.78 10.09 4.84
N GLN A 69 19.79 10.92 4.55
CA GLN A 69 19.73 11.87 3.43
C GLN A 69 19.67 11.15 2.08
N ALA A 70 20.43 10.06 1.90
CA ALA A 70 20.36 9.25 0.69
C ALA A 70 18.98 8.62 0.49
N LEU A 71 18.35 8.13 1.56
CA LEU A 71 16.99 7.61 1.51
C LEU A 71 15.96 8.68 1.16
N ILE A 72 16.07 9.88 1.77
CA ILE A 72 15.21 11.03 1.46
C ILE A 72 15.36 11.43 -0.01
N ASN A 73 16.59 11.58 -0.49
CA ASN A 73 16.86 11.94 -1.88
C ASN A 73 16.32 10.89 -2.86
N ARG A 74 16.34 9.61 -2.48
CA ARG A 74 15.76 8.51 -3.27
C ARG A 74 14.24 8.63 -3.38
N GLY A 75 13.55 8.97 -2.30
CA GLY A 75 12.11 9.23 -2.32
C GLY A 75 11.75 10.45 -3.18
N VAL A 76 12.46 11.57 -2.98
CA VAL A 76 12.29 12.80 -3.79
C VAL A 76 12.52 12.53 -5.28
N ALA A 77 13.54 11.74 -5.63
CA ALA A 77 13.82 11.37 -7.02
C ALA A 77 12.74 10.47 -7.66
N ALA A 78 11.86 9.88 -6.85
CA ALA A 78 10.77 9.06 -7.34
C ALA A 78 9.55 9.91 -7.75
N ASP A 79 9.31 11.04 -7.09
CA ASP A 79 8.04 11.77 -7.17
C ASP A 79 7.57 12.08 -8.59
N ALA A 80 6.33 11.70 -8.88
CA ALA A 80 5.65 11.93 -10.16
C ALA A 80 6.42 11.45 -11.41
N THR A 81 7.37 10.50 -11.25
CA THR A 81 8.17 9.98 -12.38
C THR A 81 7.46 8.92 -13.22
N LEU A 82 6.37 8.33 -12.72
CA LEU A 82 5.65 7.23 -13.36
C LEU A 82 6.61 6.14 -13.89
N PRO A 83 7.49 5.58 -13.04
CA PRO A 83 8.56 4.73 -13.51
C PRO A 83 7.99 3.41 -14.06
N GLY A 84 8.55 2.97 -15.19
CA GLY A 84 8.50 1.56 -15.56
C GLY A 84 9.36 0.71 -14.61
N GLY A 85 9.29 -0.61 -14.77
CA GLY A 85 10.06 -1.56 -13.98
C GLY A 85 9.29 -2.85 -13.74
N ASP A 86 9.96 -3.79 -13.10
CA ASP A 86 9.43 -5.12 -12.83
C ASP A 86 9.04 -5.26 -11.36
N GLY A 87 7.86 -5.82 -11.12
CA GLY A 87 7.48 -6.35 -9.81
C GLY A 87 7.78 -7.85 -9.72
N TRP A 88 8.27 -8.29 -8.57
CA TRP A 88 8.61 -9.69 -8.29
C TRP A 88 7.84 -10.15 -7.06
N LEU A 89 6.96 -11.14 -7.26
CA LEU A 89 6.12 -11.73 -6.24
C LEU A 89 6.52 -13.20 -6.10
N VAL A 90 7.27 -13.52 -5.05
CA VAL A 90 7.98 -14.80 -4.97
C VAL A 90 7.36 -15.69 -3.89
N ARG A 91 6.93 -16.89 -4.29
CA ARG A 91 6.60 -18.00 -3.39
C ARG A 91 7.84 -18.90 -3.28
N THR A 92 8.30 -19.13 -2.07
CA THR A 92 9.56 -19.83 -1.78
C THR A 92 9.30 -21.27 -1.31
N THR A 93 10.37 -22.02 -1.10
CA THR A 93 10.31 -23.33 -0.43
C THR A 93 9.89 -23.25 1.05
N ASP A 94 9.98 -22.07 1.68
CA ASP A 94 9.47 -21.82 3.03
C ASP A 94 7.95 -21.62 3.02
N SER A 95 7.22 -22.72 3.19
CA SER A 95 5.76 -22.75 3.18
C SER A 95 5.14 -21.92 4.31
N ALA A 96 5.79 -21.84 5.48
CA ALA A 96 5.30 -21.08 6.62
C ALA A 96 5.35 -19.57 6.34
N ARG A 97 6.37 -19.11 5.59
CA ARG A 97 6.52 -17.71 5.20
C ARG A 97 5.90 -17.35 3.85
N SER A 98 5.43 -18.33 3.09
CA SER A 98 4.86 -18.12 1.76
C SER A 98 3.33 -18.03 1.72
N VAL A 99 2.65 -17.89 2.85
CA VAL A 99 1.16 -17.88 2.94
C VAL A 99 0.46 -16.77 2.13
N ARG A 100 1.19 -15.75 1.66
CA ARG A 100 0.66 -14.68 0.80
C ARG A 100 0.52 -15.08 -0.68
N TRP A 101 0.97 -16.27 -1.07
CA TRP A 101 1.07 -16.66 -2.48
C TRP A 101 -0.26 -16.59 -3.25
N THR A 102 -1.39 -16.85 -2.59
CA THR A 102 -2.73 -16.75 -3.20
C THR A 102 -3.11 -15.32 -3.58
N ASP A 103 -2.56 -14.31 -2.89
CA ASP A 103 -2.69 -12.90 -3.26
C ASP A 103 -1.74 -12.53 -4.39
N PHE A 104 -0.62 -13.24 -4.54
CA PHE A 104 0.42 -12.96 -5.54
C PHE A 104 0.08 -13.50 -6.93
N GLU A 105 -0.34 -14.76 -7.00
CA GLU A 105 -0.58 -15.50 -8.25
C GLU A 105 -1.47 -14.77 -9.27
N PRO A 106 -2.61 -14.14 -8.91
CA PRO A 106 -3.48 -13.50 -9.90
C PRO A 106 -2.99 -12.13 -10.38
N LEU A 107 -1.99 -11.53 -9.72
CA LEU A 107 -1.60 -10.14 -9.98
C LEU A 107 -0.96 -9.88 -11.36
N PRO A 108 -0.11 -10.75 -11.92
CA PRO A 108 0.40 -10.58 -13.28
C PRO A 108 -0.71 -10.39 -14.32
N ALA A 109 -1.77 -11.20 -14.26
CA ALA A 109 -2.90 -11.06 -15.17
C ALA A 109 -3.70 -9.78 -14.89
N ALA A 110 -3.93 -9.46 -13.62
CA ALA A 110 -4.73 -8.30 -13.23
C ALA A 110 -4.06 -6.94 -13.50
N TRP A 111 -2.74 -6.90 -13.68
CA TRP A 111 -1.96 -5.67 -13.86
C TRP A 111 -1.30 -5.54 -15.22
N GLY A 112 -1.49 -6.50 -16.14
CA GLY A 112 -0.77 -6.57 -17.42
C GLY A 112 -0.87 -5.32 -18.33
N SER A 113 -1.79 -4.39 -18.05
CA SER A 113 -1.91 -3.11 -18.77
C SER A 113 -1.05 -1.97 -18.18
N ALA A 114 -0.57 -2.08 -16.95
CA ALA A 114 0.15 -1.01 -16.25
C ALA A 114 1.50 -1.44 -15.69
N PHE A 115 1.63 -2.67 -15.21
CA PHE A 115 2.87 -3.18 -14.63
C PHE A 115 3.24 -4.54 -15.18
N ARG A 116 4.55 -4.76 -15.31
CA ARG A 116 5.10 -6.09 -15.48
C ARG A 116 5.32 -6.72 -14.09
N LEU A 117 4.32 -7.44 -13.61
CA LEU A 117 4.43 -8.24 -12.39
C LEU A 117 4.80 -9.68 -12.75
N ASN A 118 5.77 -10.24 -12.04
CA ASN A 118 6.28 -11.59 -12.22
C ASN A 118 5.96 -12.39 -10.96
N TYR A 119 5.03 -13.34 -11.07
CA TYR A 119 4.83 -14.36 -10.03
C TYR A 119 5.83 -15.50 -10.26
N VAL A 120 6.66 -15.77 -9.25
CA VAL A 120 7.67 -16.84 -9.29
C VAL A 120 7.31 -17.87 -8.23
N ASP A 121 6.85 -19.05 -8.67
CA ASP A 121 6.58 -20.17 -7.78
C ASP A 121 7.80 -21.10 -7.69
N ASN A 122 8.55 -20.98 -6.59
CA ASN A 122 9.67 -21.86 -6.24
C ASN A 122 9.30 -22.85 -5.12
N SER A 123 8.01 -23.06 -4.81
CA SER A 123 7.59 -23.88 -3.68
C SER A 123 8.02 -25.36 -3.76
N ALA A 124 8.24 -25.87 -4.98
CA ALA A 124 8.75 -27.21 -5.25
C ALA A 124 10.19 -27.22 -5.82
N GLY A 125 10.85 -26.06 -5.83
CA GLY A 125 12.21 -25.91 -6.36
C GLY A 125 13.30 -26.06 -5.30
N PRO A 126 14.57 -25.79 -5.66
CA PRO A 126 15.66 -25.78 -4.70
C PRO A 126 15.67 -24.48 -3.88
N ALA A 127 16.08 -24.55 -2.61
CA ALA A 127 16.21 -23.39 -1.74
C ALA A 127 17.21 -22.33 -2.30
N SER A 128 18.17 -22.75 -3.12
CA SER A 128 19.09 -21.83 -3.81
C SER A 128 18.41 -20.90 -4.82
N ALA A 129 17.15 -21.17 -5.20
CA ALA A 129 16.34 -20.36 -6.10
C ALA A 129 15.25 -19.53 -5.39
N ASP A 130 15.23 -19.50 -4.05
CA ASP A 130 14.22 -18.77 -3.28
C ASP A 130 14.36 -17.23 -3.33
N ALA A 131 15.54 -16.74 -3.71
CA ALA A 131 15.85 -15.32 -3.75
C ALA A 131 16.13 -14.84 -5.17
N LEU A 132 15.62 -13.66 -5.48
CA LEU A 132 15.88 -12.98 -6.73
C LEU A 132 17.36 -12.60 -6.84
N SER A 133 17.94 -12.70 -8.04
CA SER A 133 19.36 -12.34 -8.26
C SER A 133 19.54 -11.62 -9.59
N GLY A 134 20.41 -10.62 -9.59
CA GLY A 134 20.87 -9.90 -10.79
C GLY A 134 19.77 -9.19 -11.58
N LYS A 135 18.71 -8.71 -10.90
CA LYS A 135 17.62 -7.98 -11.55
C LYS A 135 17.81 -6.48 -11.43
N ALA A 136 17.59 -5.81 -12.56
CA ALA A 136 17.51 -4.36 -12.63
C ALA A 136 16.04 -3.90 -12.65
N ASP A 137 15.85 -2.58 -12.51
CA ASP A 137 14.55 -1.92 -12.57
C ASP A 137 13.48 -2.53 -11.64
N VAL A 138 13.90 -2.99 -10.46
CA VAL A 138 12.99 -3.59 -9.48
C VAL A 138 12.13 -2.50 -8.86
N LEU A 139 10.82 -2.57 -9.09
CA LEU A 139 9.83 -1.64 -8.53
C LEU A 139 9.11 -2.23 -7.32
N PHE A 140 8.84 -3.53 -7.35
CA PHE A 140 8.28 -4.28 -6.23
C PHE A 140 9.06 -5.56 -5.99
N TYR A 141 9.35 -5.90 -4.73
CA TYR A 141 9.82 -7.24 -4.37
C TYR A 141 9.18 -7.72 -3.08
N LEU A 142 8.20 -8.63 -3.20
CA LEU A 142 7.48 -9.23 -2.07
C LEU A 142 7.74 -10.73 -2.03
N THR A 143 8.23 -11.23 -0.89
CA THR A 143 8.64 -12.65 -0.72
C THR A 143 8.36 -13.17 0.71
N GLY A 144 8.82 -14.37 1.03
CA GLY A 144 8.74 -14.97 2.36
C GLY A 144 9.99 -15.80 2.68
N LEU A 145 10.94 -15.24 3.41
CA LEU A 145 12.17 -15.91 3.88
C LEU A 145 12.67 -15.27 5.17
N ALA A 146 13.37 -16.06 5.98
CA ALA A 146 14.06 -15.55 7.15
C ALA A 146 15.19 -14.57 6.78
N ASN A 147 15.93 -14.89 5.72
CA ASN A 147 16.94 -14.06 5.11
C ASN A 147 16.78 -14.11 3.61
N VAL A 148 16.74 -12.96 2.96
CA VAL A 148 16.68 -12.86 1.50
C VAL A 148 18.10 -12.69 0.98
N ALA A 149 18.58 -13.68 0.23
CA ALA A 149 19.91 -13.62 -0.36
C ALA A 149 19.97 -12.64 -1.54
N ASN A 150 21.18 -12.34 -2.01
CA ASN A 150 21.46 -11.61 -3.27
C ASN A 150 20.90 -10.19 -3.37
N LEU A 151 20.48 -9.56 -2.26
CA LEU A 151 19.96 -8.18 -2.29
C LEU A 151 20.95 -7.18 -2.91
N SER A 152 22.25 -7.35 -2.69
CA SER A 152 23.31 -6.50 -3.27
C SER A 152 23.45 -6.61 -4.79
N THR A 153 22.79 -7.59 -5.41
CA THR A 153 22.78 -7.79 -6.87
C THR A 153 21.58 -7.14 -7.55
N LEU A 154 20.63 -6.63 -6.76
CA LEU A 154 19.40 -6.01 -7.24
C LEU A 154 19.60 -4.51 -7.45
N GLN A 155 18.97 -3.96 -8.49
CA GLN A 155 18.91 -2.52 -8.71
C GLN A 155 17.45 -2.07 -8.61
N PHE A 156 17.13 -1.47 -7.46
CA PHE A 156 15.80 -0.91 -7.20
C PHE A 156 15.62 0.45 -7.87
N ARG A 157 14.42 0.73 -8.33
CA ARG A 157 14.01 2.07 -8.78
C ARG A 157 13.82 3.01 -7.59
N PRO A 158 14.05 4.32 -7.74
CA PRO A 158 13.48 5.32 -6.84
C PRO A 158 11.96 5.09 -6.68
N GLY A 159 11.48 5.05 -5.44
CA GLY A 159 10.10 4.73 -5.11
C GLY A 159 9.78 3.23 -5.02
N ALA A 160 10.75 2.32 -5.19
CA ALA A 160 10.48 0.89 -5.08
C ALA A 160 10.08 0.46 -3.65
N LEU A 161 9.15 -0.49 -3.55
CA LEU A 161 8.69 -1.05 -2.28
C LEU A 161 9.08 -2.52 -2.19
N ALA A 162 9.64 -2.96 -1.07
CA ALA A 162 10.05 -4.35 -0.90
C ALA A 162 9.90 -4.83 0.55
N ASP A 163 9.41 -6.06 0.74
CA ASP A 163 9.36 -6.70 2.04
C ASP A 163 9.39 -8.23 1.95
N ALA A 164 9.70 -8.85 3.10
CA ALA A 164 9.55 -10.27 3.30
C ALA A 164 8.58 -10.54 4.43
N LEU A 165 7.71 -11.53 4.25
CA LEU A 165 7.01 -12.15 5.35
C LEU A 165 8.06 -12.89 6.17
N THR A 166 8.42 -12.33 7.30
CA THR A 166 9.20 -13.00 8.33
C THR A 166 8.88 -12.48 9.71
N SER A 167 9.12 -13.29 10.72
CA SER A 167 8.99 -12.88 12.10
C SER A 167 10.14 -11.97 12.51
N THR A 168 9.88 -10.99 13.37
CA THR A 168 10.89 -10.18 14.06
C THR A 168 11.90 -9.41 13.18
N GLY A 169 11.70 -9.31 11.86
CA GLY A 169 12.57 -8.51 10.98
C GLY A 169 12.54 -7.01 11.34
N GLY A 170 11.45 -6.54 11.94
CA GLY A 170 11.30 -5.18 12.49
C GLY A 170 11.88 -5.00 13.89
N ALA A 171 12.46 -6.03 14.53
CA ALA A 171 13.16 -5.89 15.80
C ALA A 171 14.54 -5.24 15.57
N LEU A 172 14.56 -3.91 15.43
CA LEU A 172 15.77 -3.15 15.11
C LEU A 172 16.76 -3.11 16.30
N PRO A 173 18.08 -2.97 16.02
CA PRO A 173 18.69 -2.74 14.70
C PRO A 173 18.99 -4.02 13.89
N ASN A 174 19.01 -5.19 14.52
CA ASN A 174 19.61 -6.40 13.92
C ASN A 174 18.60 -7.46 13.46
N GLY A 175 17.30 -7.22 13.66
CA GLY A 175 16.29 -8.28 13.58
C GLY A 175 16.30 -9.16 14.84
N GLY A 176 15.31 -10.04 14.97
CA GLY A 176 15.24 -11.02 16.05
C GLY A 176 15.88 -12.35 15.66
N GLY A 177 16.88 -12.81 16.43
CA GLY A 177 17.48 -14.14 16.23
C GLY A 177 18.10 -14.31 14.83
N PRO A 178 17.68 -15.31 14.02
CA PRO A 178 18.26 -15.58 12.71
C PRO A 178 17.68 -14.73 11.58
N GLN A 179 16.85 -13.72 11.88
CA GLN A 179 16.04 -13.00 10.88
C GLN A 179 16.77 -11.75 10.37
N MET A 180 16.72 -11.52 9.06
CA MET A 180 17.29 -10.31 8.45
C MET A 180 16.53 -9.06 8.95
N PRO A 181 17.24 -7.98 9.35
CA PRO A 181 16.57 -6.73 9.70
C PRO A 181 15.92 -6.11 8.45
N ILE A 182 14.73 -5.55 8.61
CA ILE A 182 14.01 -4.91 7.49
C ILE A 182 14.76 -3.72 6.88
N THR A 183 15.70 -3.11 7.61
CA THR A 183 16.55 -2.04 7.07
C THR A 183 17.48 -2.51 5.95
N ALA A 184 17.77 -3.81 5.86
CA ALA A 184 18.55 -4.39 4.75
C ALA A 184 17.89 -4.14 3.38
N TRP A 185 16.56 -4.00 3.32
CA TRP A 185 15.87 -3.59 2.10
C TRP A 185 16.23 -2.16 1.69
N LEU A 186 16.32 -1.24 2.66
CA LEU A 186 16.69 0.15 2.40
C LEU A 186 18.15 0.27 1.98
N ASP A 187 19.04 -0.51 2.61
CA ASP A 187 20.46 -0.61 2.27
C ASP A 187 20.64 -1.16 0.85
N ALA A 188 19.80 -2.11 0.44
CA ALA A 188 19.79 -2.66 -0.92
C ALA A 188 19.23 -1.71 -1.98
N GLY A 189 18.55 -0.63 -1.59
CA GLY A 189 18.04 0.40 -2.51
C GLY A 189 16.51 0.53 -2.55
N ALA A 190 15.74 -0.28 -1.81
CA ALA A 190 14.30 -0.08 -1.71
C ALA A 190 13.98 1.25 -1.00
N THR A 191 12.90 1.92 -1.37
CA THR A 191 12.52 3.24 -0.80
C THR A 191 11.74 3.09 0.49
N ALA A 192 10.96 2.02 0.63
CA ALA A 192 10.28 1.69 1.86
C ALA A 192 10.11 0.17 2.01
N SER A 193 9.90 -0.25 3.25
CA SER A 193 9.72 -1.64 3.65
C SER A 193 8.83 -1.77 4.87
N TYR A 194 8.46 -3.01 5.17
CA TYR A 194 7.63 -3.39 6.30
C TYR A 194 8.15 -4.69 6.92
N GLY A 195 8.06 -4.81 8.25
CA GLY A 195 8.26 -6.09 8.92
C GLY A 195 7.80 -6.06 10.37
N THR A 196 7.77 -7.22 11.02
CA THR A 196 7.16 -7.37 12.35
C THR A 196 8.19 -7.24 13.48
N VAL A 197 7.83 -6.64 14.61
CA VAL A 197 8.74 -6.45 15.78
C VAL A 197 8.76 -7.64 16.74
N SER A 198 7.83 -8.56 16.59
CA SER A 198 7.67 -9.78 17.39
C SER A 198 7.15 -10.90 16.50
N GLU A 199 7.21 -12.16 16.96
CA GLU A 199 6.60 -13.29 16.25
C GLU A 199 5.11 -13.01 16.00
N PRO A 200 4.69 -12.81 14.74
CA PRO A 200 3.31 -12.45 14.43
C PRO A 200 2.41 -13.68 14.27
N CYS A 201 2.99 -14.87 14.13
CA CYS A 201 2.39 -16.00 13.41
C CYS A 201 2.09 -15.64 11.95
N ASN A 202 2.02 -16.65 11.09
CA ASN A 202 1.84 -16.47 9.66
C ASN A 202 0.39 -16.16 9.25
N PHE A 203 -0.31 -15.32 10.00
CA PHE A 203 -1.58 -14.74 9.57
C PHE A 203 -1.30 -13.73 8.44
N PRO A 204 -1.80 -13.94 7.20
CA PRO A 204 -1.55 -13.02 6.08
C PRO A 204 -1.91 -11.56 6.40
N GLU A 205 -2.91 -11.33 7.25
CA GLU A 205 -3.41 -10.02 7.67
C GLU A 205 -2.36 -9.18 8.40
N LYS A 206 -1.35 -9.81 9.01
CA LYS A 206 -0.24 -9.13 9.69
C LYS A 206 0.88 -8.68 8.75
N PHE A 207 0.74 -8.96 7.46
CA PHE A 207 1.72 -8.63 6.43
C PHE A 207 1.08 -7.79 5.33
N SER A 208 1.92 -7.12 4.54
CA SER A 208 1.44 -6.33 3.42
C SER A 208 0.77 -7.24 2.39
N ARG A 209 -0.46 -6.89 2.03
CA ARG A 209 -1.21 -7.52 0.94
C ARG A 209 -0.82 -6.86 -0.37
N ALA A 210 -0.22 -7.61 -1.28
CA ALA A 210 0.34 -7.08 -2.53
C ALA A 210 -0.73 -6.44 -3.42
N SER A 211 -1.91 -7.06 -3.49
CA SER A 211 -3.03 -6.55 -4.28
C SER A 211 -3.50 -5.17 -3.83
N VAL A 212 -3.41 -4.87 -2.53
CA VAL A 212 -3.79 -3.59 -1.93
C VAL A 212 -2.62 -2.59 -2.02
N LEU A 213 -1.40 -3.03 -1.68
CA LEU A 213 -0.20 -2.19 -1.72
C LEU A 213 0.03 -1.58 -3.12
N ILE A 214 0.02 -2.43 -4.15
CA ILE A 214 0.30 -2.01 -5.53
C ILE A 214 -0.85 -1.13 -6.06
N ASP A 215 -2.10 -1.44 -5.70
CA ASP A 215 -3.26 -0.65 -6.11
C ASP A 215 -3.22 0.77 -5.55
N HIS A 216 -3.11 0.92 -4.22
CA HIS A 216 -3.05 2.25 -3.60
C HIS A 216 -1.85 3.04 -4.12
N TYR A 217 -0.68 2.40 -4.27
CA TYR A 217 0.51 3.08 -4.77
C TYR A 217 0.30 3.56 -6.22
N TRP A 218 -0.22 2.71 -7.11
CA TRP A 218 -0.58 3.10 -8.48
C TRP A 218 -1.57 4.27 -8.54
N ARG A 219 -2.58 4.26 -7.68
CA ARG A 219 -3.61 5.32 -7.57
C ARG A 219 -3.06 6.62 -6.99
N GLY A 220 -1.78 6.65 -6.65
CA GLY A 220 -1.05 7.85 -6.23
C GLY A 220 -0.94 8.00 -4.72
N ALA A 221 -1.12 6.95 -3.93
CA ALA A 221 -0.72 6.99 -2.52
C ALA A 221 0.80 7.22 -2.39
N THR A 222 1.20 7.92 -1.34
CA THR A 222 2.60 7.93 -0.87
C THR A 222 3.00 6.56 -0.32
N ALA A 223 4.30 6.30 -0.14
CA ALA A 223 4.78 5.03 0.42
C ALA A 223 4.19 4.75 1.82
N ILE A 224 4.06 5.77 2.68
CA ILE A 224 3.44 5.61 4.00
C ILE A 224 1.95 5.23 3.91
N GLU A 225 1.20 5.88 3.03
CA GLU A 225 -0.22 5.59 2.83
C GLU A 225 -0.43 4.19 2.24
N ALA A 226 0.33 3.83 1.20
CA ALA A 226 0.21 2.53 0.54
C ALA A 226 0.48 1.39 1.53
N TYR A 227 1.54 1.47 2.33
CA TYR A 227 1.86 0.45 3.31
C TYR A 227 0.85 0.35 4.45
N TRP A 228 0.42 1.49 5.01
CA TRP A 228 -0.59 1.49 6.06
C TRP A 228 -1.94 0.93 5.60
N LYS A 229 -2.30 1.16 4.33
CA LYS A 229 -3.51 0.59 3.73
C LYS A 229 -3.35 -0.89 3.38
N ALA A 230 -2.13 -1.38 3.21
CA ALA A 230 -1.86 -2.76 2.80
C ALA A 230 -1.79 -3.79 3.94
N VAL A 231 -1.72 -3.36 5.21
CA VAL A 231 -1.61 -4.26 6.37
C VAL A 231 -2.87 -4.19 7.21
N GLN A 232 -3.63 -5.28 7.28
CA GLN A 232 -4.91 -5.30 7.99
C GLN A 232 -4.72 -5.27 9.51
N TRP A 233 -3.75 -6.02 10.02
CA TRP A 233 -3.45 -6.20 11.44
C TRP A 233 -2.05 -5.64 11.77
N PRO A 234 -1.85 -4.31 11.71
CA PRO A 234 -0.52 -3.70 11.75
C PRO A 234 0.07 -3.58 13.17
N GLY A 235 -0.61 -4.03 14.22
CA GLY A 235 -0.21 -3.73 15.60
C GLY A 235 1.23 -4.14 15.94
N GLN A 236 1.69 -5.29 15.43
CA GLN A 236 3.07 -5.77 15.56
C GLN A 236 4.00 -5.32 14.41
N GLY A 237 3.50 -4.51 13.49
CA GLY A 237 4.16 -4.14 12.23
C GLY A 237 4.93 -2.83 12.30
N LEU A 238 6.21 -2.85 11.93
CA LEU A 238 7.07 -1.68 11.82
C LEU A 238 7.15 -1.23 10.35
N PHE A 239 6.76 0.01 10.10
CA PHE A 239 6.85 0.66 8.80
C PHE A 239 8.12 1.49 8.71
N ILE A 240 8.94 1.27 7.68
CA ILE A 240 10.18 2.01 7.49
C ILE A 240 10.34 2.53 6.06
N GLY A 241 11.07 3.62 5.87
CA GLY A 241 11.38 4.17 4.54
C GLY A 241 11.28 5.68 4.47
N GLU A 242 11.37 6.19 3.25
CA GLU A 242 11.00 7.58 2.94
C GLU A 242 9.46 7.65 2.80
N PRO A 243 8.75 8.31 3.72
CA PRO A 243 7.30 8.24 3.79
C PRO A 243 6.59 8.91 2.61
N LEU A 244 7.15 10.00 2.06
CA LEU A 244 6.46 10.85 1.08
C LEU A 244 6.65 10.41 -0.37
N ALA A 245 7.50 9.41 -0.62
CA ALA A 245 7.79 8.91 -1.95
C ALA A 245 6.49 8.56 -2.68
N GLN A 246 6.27 9.22 -3.81
CA GLN A 246 5.01 9.14 -4.55
C GLN A 246 5.27 9.06 -6.07
N PRO A 247 5.91 7.97 -6.55
CA PRO A 247 6.26 7.81 -7.96
C PRO A 247 5.08 7.85 -8.91
N PHE A 248 3.91 7.42 -8.42
CA PHE A 248 2.69 7.34 -9.19
C PHE A 248 1.69 8.45 -8.82
N ARG A 249 2.16 9.62 -8.39
CA ARG A 249 1.30 10.80 -8.08
C ARG A 249 0.24 11.03 -9.16
N ASP A 250 -1.03 11.03 -8.76
CA ASP A 250 -2.12 11.34 -9.68
C ASP A 250 -2.20 12.86 -9.91
N THR A 251 -2.47 13.27 -11.15
CA THR A 251 -2.68 14.67 -11.53
C THR A 251 -4.03 14.75 -12.25
N PRO A 252 -5.15 14.72 -11.50
CA PRO A 252 -6.45 14.66 -12.12
C PRO A 252 -6.73 15.92 -12.93
N SER A 253 -7.41 15.76 -14.07
CA SER A 253 -7.84 16.87 -14.93
C SER A 253 -9.36 16.87 -15.10
N PHE A 254 -9.93 18.06 -15.11
CA PHE A 254 -11.35 18.31 -15.33
C PHE A 254 -11.47 19.57 -16.17
N ALA A 255 -11.78 19.43 -17.46
CA ALA A 255 -11.80 20.53 -18.42
C ALA A 255 -13.03 20.45 -19.34
N ILE A 256 -13.45 21.58 -19.90
CA ILE A 256 -14.49 21.61 -20.94
C ILE A 256 -13.82 21.52 -22.31
N VAL A 257 -14.14 20.48 -23.08
CA VAL A 257 -13.61 20.25 -24.43
C VAL A 257 -14.76 19.90 -25.36
N ALA A 258 -14.98 20.73 -26.39
CA ALA A 258 -16.05 20.56 -27.38
C ALA A 258 -17.47 20.46 -26.77
N GLY A 259 -17.74 21.23 -25.71
CA GLY A 259 -19.07 21.28 -25.07
C GLY A 259 -19.35 20.13 -24.10
N GLU A 260 -18.33 19.38 -23.69
CA GLU A 260 -18.42 18.30 -22.70
C GLU A 260 -17.33 18.47 -21.65
N TYR A 261 -17.54 17.92 -20.46
CA TYR A 261 -16.45 17.68 -19.52
C TYR A 261 -15.58 16.54 -20.03
N ARG A 262 -14.27 16.74 -20.04
CA ARG A 262 -13.25 15.71 -20.13
C ARG A 262 -12.61 15.54 -18.77
N ILE A 263 -12.62 14.30 -18.29
CA ILE A 263 -12.18 13.93 -16.95
C ILE A 263 -11.06 12.91 -17.11
N SER A 264 -9.92 13.18 -16.48
CA SER A 264 -8.85 12.19 -16.42
C SER A 264 -8.27 12.02 -15.02
N THR A 265 -8.08 10.77 -14.58
CA THR A 265 -7.51 10.44 -13.26
C THR A 265 -7.14 8.96 -13.17
N ARG A 266 -6.11 8.63 -12.38
CA ARG A 266 -5.80 7.24 -11.96
C ARG A 266 -6.38 6.88 -10.59
N ALA A 267 -6.99 7.82 -9.89
CA ALA A 267 -7.27 7.65 -8.46
C ALA A 267 -8.56 6.88 -8.14
N LEU A 268 -9.27 6.36 -9.14
CA LEU A 268 -10.52 5.61 -8.94
C LEU A 268 -10.23 4.18 -8.47
N ARG A 269 -10.95 3.74 -7.44
CA ARG A 269 -10.88 2.38 -6.92
C ARG A 269 -11.40 1.38 -7.97
N PRO A 270 -10.66 0.32 -8.30
CA PRO A 270 -11.11 -0.67 -9.27
C PRO A 270 -12.42 -1.34 -8.86
N GLY A 271 -13.36 -1.45 -9.80
CA GLY A 271 -14.68 -2.06 -9.60
C GLY A 271 -15.71 -1.16 -8.91
N SER A 272 -15.29 -0.01 -8.35
CA SER A 272 -16.21 0.94 -7.74
C SER A 272 -16.84 1.87 -8.76
N ARG A 273 -18.11 2.25 -8.50
CA ARG A 273 -18.87 3.18 -9.32
C ARG A 273 -18.76 4.61 -8.78
N TYR A 274 -18.56 5.54 -9.69
CA TYR A 274 -18.52 6.97 -9.44
C TYR A 274 -19.59 7.66 -10.28
N MET A 275 -20.14 8.77 -9.79
CA MET A 275 -21.22 9.47 -10.47
C MET A 275 -20.98 10.98 -10.42
N LEU A 276 -20.96 11.61 -11.59
CA LEU A 276 -21.09 13.06 -11.70
C LEU A 276 -22.58 13.40 -11.75
N GLN A 277 -23.03 14.25 -10.85
CA GLN A 277 -24.44 14.60 -10.72
C GLN A 277 -24.61 16.10 -10.66
N TYR A 278 -25.81 16.57 -11.01
CA TYR A 278 -26.22 17.95 -10.87
C TYR A 278 -27.54 18.07 -10.12
N ARG A 279 -27.84 19.27 -9.65
CA ARG A 279 -29.11 19.63 -9.01
C ARG A 279 -29.63 20.93 -9.59
N LEU A 280 -30.95 21.02 -9.78
CA LEU A 280 -31.65 22.25 -10.19
C LEU A 280 -32.05 23.09 -8.97
N GLY A 281 -32.22 24.39 -9.17
CA GLY A 281 -32.68 25.30 -8.11
C GLY A 281 -34.07 24.93 -7.57
N GLY A 282 -34.28 25.08 -6.26
CA GLY A 282 -35.57 24.83 -5.60
C GLY A 282 -35.91 23.35 -5.35
N GLY A 283 -35.06 22.40 -5.77
CA GLY A 283 -35.23 20.97 -5.52
C GLY A 283 -34.11 20.35 -4.67
N THR A 284 -34.36 19.16 -4.12
CA THR A 284 -33.36 18.37 -3.38
C THR A 284 -32.81 17.18 -4.19
N THR A 285 -33.40 16.91 -5.36
CA THR A 285 -33.09 15.75 -6.19
C THR A 285 -31.81 15.96 -6.99
N TRP A 286 -30.91 14.98 -6.93
CA TRP A 286 -29.70 14.93 -7.75
C TRP A 286 -29.92 14.04 -8.96
N THR A 287 -29.55 14.55 -10.14
CA THR A 287 -29.66 13.85 -11.42
C THR A 287 -28.27 13.49 -11.93
N THR A 288 -28.08 12.27 -12.41
CA THR A 288 -26.79 11.78 -12.93
C THR A 288 -26.51 12.32 -14.33
N LEU A 289 -25.36 12.97 -14.51
CA LEU A 289 -24.81 13.37 -15.81
C LEU A 289 -24.05 12.22 -16.46
N ALA A 290 -23.19 11.56 -15.70
CA ALA A 290 -22.39 10.44 -16.14
C ALA A 290 -22.03 9.53 -14.96
N ALA A 291 -21.71 8.28 -15.27
CA ALA A 291 -21.21 7.32 -14.33
C ALA A 291 -19.92 6.69 -14.86
N PHE A 292 -18.98 6.46 -13.97
CA PHE A 292 -17.66 5.93 -14.27
C PHE A 292 -17.40 4.73 -13.37
N THR A 293 -16.59 3.79 -13.86
CA THR A 293 -16.14 2.65 -13.06
C THR A 293 -14.63 2.65 -13.04
N GLY A 294 -14.02 2.56 -11.86
CA GLY A 294 -12.57 2.42 -11.77
C GLY A 294 -12.12 1.09 -12.36
N VAL A 295 -11.02 1.10 -13.10
CA VAL A 295 -10.42 -0.12 -13.68
C VAL A 295 -8.96 -0.19 -13.24
N ARG A 296 -8.56 -1.36 -12.74
CA ARG A 296 -7.21 -1.60 -12.25
C ARG A 296 -6.19 -1.36 -13.37
N GLY A 297 -5.10 -0.67 -13.05
CA GLY A 297 -4.03 -0.41 -13.99
C GLY A 297 -4.45 0.42 -15.21
N GLN A 298 -5.50 1.22 -15.11
CA GLN A 298 -5.95 2.11 -16.18
C GLN A 298 -6.17 3.52 -15.67
N VAL A 299 -5.90 4.49 -16.54
CA VAL A 299 -6.28 5.89 -16.36
C VAL A 299 -7.73 6.01 -16.84
N LEU A 300 -8.61 6.62 -16.04
CA LEU A 300 -9.85 7.13 -16.59
C LEU A 300 -9.50 8.29 -17.53
N ASP A 301 -9.94 8.26 -18.77
CA ASP A 301 -9.94 9.42 -19.69
C ASP A 301 -11.26 9.37 -20.44
N ASP A 302 -12.28 10.00 -19.85
CA ASP A 302 -13.67 9.84 -20.27
C ASP A 302 -14.40 11.19 -20.29
N ARG A 303 -15.64 11.17 -20.79
CA ARG A 303 -16.44 12.35 -21.05
C ARG A 303 -17.74 12.35 -20.25
N SER A 304 -18.24 13.53 -19.99
CA SER A 304 -19.58 13.74 -19.45
C SER A 304 -20.23 14.95 -20.12
N PRO A 305 -21.53 14.90 -20.43
CA PRO A 305 -22.23 16.09 -20.90
C PRO A 305 -22.18 17.21 -19.85
N LEU A 306 -22.25 18.45 -20.31
CA LEU A 306 -22.46 19.58 -19.41
C LEU A 306 -23.87 19.48 -18.78
N PRO A 307 -24.04 19.95 -17.53
CA PRO A 307 -25.35 20.08 -16.95
C PRO A 307 -26.22 21.07 -17.75
N PRO A 308 -27.55 20.96 -17.65
CA PRO A 308 -28.44 21.99 -18.19
C PRO A 308 -28.15 23.35 -17.55
N ALA A 309 -28.48 24.44 -18.26
CA ALA A 309 -28.14 25.81 -17.85
C ALA A 309 -28.78 26.22 -16.50
N GLU A 310 -29.88 25.56 -16.12
CA GLU A 310 -30.61 25.76 -14.88
C GLU A 310 -29.99 25.02 -13.68
N ALA A 311 -28.94 24.22 -13.88
CA ALA A 311 -28.24 23.55 -12.82
C ALA A 311 -27.53 24.55 -11.90
N VAL A 312 -27.77 24.42 -10.60
CA VAL A 312 -27.19 25.32 -9.58
C VAL A 312 -26.01 24.69 -8.86
N GLN A 313 -25.91 23.36 -8.86
CA GLN A 313 -24.82 22.65 -8.20
C GLN A 313 -24.44 21.38 -8.96
N ILE A 314 -23.19 20.99 -8.82
CA ILE A 314 -22.64 19.71 -9.26
C ILE A 314 -21.98 18.98 -8.08
N ARG A 315 -21.99 17.66 -8.12
CA ARG A 315 -21.26 16.83 -7.15
C ARG A 315 -20.66 15.59 -7.77
N TRP A 316 -19.59 15.12 -7.15
CA TRP A 316 -18.98 13.84 -7.42
C TRP A 316 -19.34 12.87 -6.29
N GLN A 317 -19.97 11.76 -6.63
CA GLN A 317 -20.21 10.65 -5.70
C GLN A 317 -19.29 9.47 -6.00
N GLY A 318 -18.95 8.72 -4.97
CA GLY A 318 -18.16 7.50 -5.07
C GLY A 318 -18.03 6.81 -3.71
N PRO A 319 -17.12 5.83 -3.58
CA PRO A 319 -16.93 5.07 -2.35
C PRO A 319 -16.67 5.95 -1.13
N CYS A 320 -17.28 5.64 0.01
CA CYS A 320 -16.98 6.32 1.27
C CYS A 320 -15.54 6.03 1.74
N ALA A 321 -14.96 6.96 2.49
CA ALA A 321 -13.57 6.90 2.93
C ALA A 321 -13.28 5.68 3.84
N ASP A 322 -14.23 5.36 4.71
CA ASP A 322 -14.18 4.31 5.74
C ASP A 322 -14.82 2.99 5.31
N ASP A 323 -15.77 3.02 4.38
CA ASP A 323 -16.42 1.84 3.80
C ASP A 323 -16.66 2.01 2.30
N ALA A 324 -15.81 1.37 1.50
CA ALA A 324 -15.90 1.45 0.05
C ALA A 324 -17.14 0.74 -0.55
N GLY A 325 -17.90 -0.01 0.25
CA GLY A 325 -19.20 -0.57 -0.12
C GLY A 325 -20.33 0.46 -0.14
N ASN A 326 -20.16 1.58 0.56
CA ASN A 326 -21.13 2.69 0.60
C ASN A 326 -20.76 3.80 -0.40
N SER A 327 -21.74 4.64 -0.74
CA SER A 327 -21.55 5.79 -1.63
C SER A 327 -21.71 7.11 -0.88
N CYS A 328 -20.70 7.96 -0.97
CA CYS A 328 -20.59 9.26 -0.32
C CYS A 328 -20.41 10.40 -1.34
N THR A 329 -20.73 11.62 -0.92
CA THR A 329 -20.37 12.82 -1.68
C THR A 329 -18.90 13.15 -1.43
N LEU A 330 -18.08 13.06 -2.47
CA LEU A 330 -16.63 13.26 -2.41
C LEU A 330 -16.25 14.72 -2.62
N ALA A 331 -17.00 15.42 -3.46
CA ALA A 331 -16.87 16.86 -3.71
C ALA A 331 -18.20 17.41 -4.18
N GLN A 332 -18.48 18.67 -3.85
CA GLN A 332 -19.67 19.39 -4.28
C GLN A 332 -19.33 20.86 -4.51
N SER A 333 -19.88 21.47 -5.55
CA SER A 333 -19.80 22.92 -5.72
C SER A 333 -20.64 23.63 -4.66
N SER A 334 -20.18 24.81 -4.22
CA SER A 334 -20.96 25.69 -3.35
C SER A 334 -22.26 26.11 -4.03
#